data_AF-I4ELL5-F1
#
_entry.id   AF-I4ELL5-F1
#
_cell.length_a   1.000
_cell.length_b   1.000
_cell.length_c   1.000
_cell.angle_alpha   90.00
_cell.angle_beta   90.00
_cell.angle_gamma   90.00
#
_symmetry.space_group_name_H-M   'P 1'
#
loop_
_entity.id
_entity.type
_entity.pdbx_description
1 polymer ?
#
loop_
_entity_poly.entity_id
_entity_poly.type
_entity_poly.pdbx_seq_one_letter_code
_entity_poly.pdbx_strand_id
1 'polypeptide(L)'
;MPEKLATTNTLTCRVCGAELMLPRTGRPPRYCTVTCRRAAEYALKRTNRHLEGLEWRRDCLRRRLTTEKLYAACRRAIEKEIAVLEADIDHYRAELGRLLAD
;
A
#
# COMPACT_ATOMS: atom_id res chain seq x y z
N MET A 1 -33.01 34.79 -5.46
CA MET A 1 -31.68 34.66 -4.84
C MET A 1 -31.63 33.33 -4.11
N PRO A 2 -31.34 32.20 -4.77
CA PRO A 2 -31.25 30.93 -4.07
C PRO A 2 -29.85 30.75 -3.47
N GLU A 3 -29.86 30.25 -2.24
CA GLU A 3 -28.74 30.09 -1.33
C GLU A 3 -27.68 29.15 -1.91
N LYS A 4 -26.43 29.58 -1.90
CA LYS A 4 -25.28 28.75 -2.25
C LYS A 4 -25.15 27.67 -1.18
N LEU A 5 -25.50 26.43 -1.53
CA LEU A 5 -25.11 25.24 -0.80
C LEU A 5 -23.59 25.25 -0.64
N ALA A 6 -23.13 25.74 0.51
CA ALA A 6 -21.76 25.56 0.95
C ALA A 6 -21.56 24.06 1.14
N THR A 7 -20.97 23.40 0.15
CA THR A 7 -20.35 22.08 0.33
C THR A 7 -19.36 22.21 1.48
N THR A 8 -19.79 21.86 2.69
CA THR A 8 -18.95 21.66 3.86
C THR A 8 -18.06 20.48 3.56
N ASN A 9 -16.95 20.75 2.89
CA ASN A 9 -15.93 19.76 2.59
C ASN A 9 -15.16 19.51 3.89
N THR A 10 -15.75 18.73 4.79
CA THR A 10 -15.09 18.25 6.01
C THR A 10 -13.88 17.43 5.60
N LEU A 11 -12.70 18.02 5.72
CA LEU A 11 -11.45 17.31 5.55
C LEU A 11 -11.17 16.51 6.81
N THR A 12 -10.92 15.23 6.67
CA THR A 12 -10.57 14.34 7.78
C THR A 12 -9.13 13.88 7.67
N CYS A 13 -8.47 13.69 8.81
CA CYS A 13 -7.13 13.12 8.88
C CYS A 13 -7.13 11.73 8.25
N ARG A 14 -6.23 11.49 7.31
CA ARG A 14 -6.16 10.20 6.59
C ARG A 14 -5.72 9.00 7.44
N VAL A 15 -5.22 9.25 8.65
CA VAL A 15 -4.79 8.19 9.57
C VAL A 15 -5.81 7.92 10.67
N CYS A 16 -6.34 8.96 11.31
CA CYS A 16 -7.22 8.80 12.47
C CYS A 16 -8.66 9.28 12.25
N GLY A 17 -8.99 9.83 11.08
CA GLY A 17 -10.32 10.33 10.76
C GLY A 17 -10.68 11.66 11.43
N ALA A 18 -9.83 12.23 12.29
CA ALA A 18 -10.10 13.49 12.98
C ALA A 18 -10.36 14.65 12.01
N GLU A 19 -11.34 15.50 12.30
CA GLU A 19 -11.62 16.69 11.49
C GLU A 19 -10.43 17.63 11.44
N LEU A 20 -10.15 18.15 10.25
CA LEU A 20 -9.06 19.06 9.96
C LEU A 20 -9.62 20.47 9.80
N MET A 21 -9.03 21.42 10.53
CA MET A 21 -9.34 22.82 10.31
C MET A 21 -8.79 23.26 8.95
N LEU A 22 -9.70 23.79 8.12
CA LEU A 22 -9.35 24.42 6.85
C LEU A 22 -8.59 25.73 7.12
N PRO A 23 -7.35 25.88 6.62
CA PRO A 23 -6.66 27.16 6.74
C PRO A 23 -7.37 28.21 5.86
N ARG A 24 -7.41 29.48 6.31
CA ARG A 24 -7.99 30.59 5.53
C ARG A 24 -7.30 30.80 4.17
N THR A 25 -6.04 30.40 4.05
CA THR A 25 -5.23 30.46 2.82
C THR A 25 -4.27 29.26 2.74
N GLY A 26 -3.96 28.82 1.52
CA GLY A 26 -3.00 27.73 1.28
C GLY A 26 -3.61 26.34 1.12
N ARG A 27 -2.75 25.32 1.02
CA ARG A 27 -3.18 23.93 0.84
C ARG A 27 -3.67 23.37 2.18
N PRO A 28 -4.87 22.75 2.24
CA PRO A 28 -5.30 22.10 3.46
C PRO A 28 -4.34 20.97 3.87
N PRO A 29 -4.11 20.79 5.18
CA PRO A 29 -3.34 19.67 5.68
C PRO A 29 -4.07 18.35 5.35
N ARG A 30 -3.32 17.26 5.19
CA ARG A 30 -3.85 15.89 5.02
C ARG A 30 -3.87 15.09 6.33
N TYR A 31 -3.15 15.59 7.32
CA TYR A 31 -2.91 14.93 8.60
C TYR A 31 -3.14 15.94 9.73
N CYS A 32 -3.75 15.50 10.82
CA CYS A 32 -4.05 16.38 11.95
C CYS A 32 -2.81 16.73 12.77
N THR A 33 -1.80 15.85 12.76
CA THR A 33 -0.58 15.99 13.56
C THR A 33 0.63 15.44 12.83
N VAL A 34 1.83 15.83 13.29
CA VAL A 34 3.11 15.24 12.88
C VAL A 34 3.11 13.73 13.14
N THR A 35 2.51 13.28 14.24
CA THR A 35 2.37 11.86 14.58
C THR A 35 1.58 11.10 13.52
N CYS A 36 0.43 11.62 13.09
CA CYS A 36 -0.36 11.00 12.02
C CYS A 36 0.40 10.98 10.69
N ARG A 37 1.09 12.07 10.35
CA ARG A 37 1.94 12.10 9.16
C ARG A 37 3.03 11.01 9.20
N ARG A 38 3.76 10.92 10.32
CA ARG A 38 4.80 9.89 10.51
C ARG A 38 4.21 8.48 10.47
N ALA A 39 3.02 8.27 11.04
CA ALA A 39 2.33 6.99 10.99
C ALA A 39 2.04 6.56 9.54
N ALA A 40 1.58 7.48 8.70
CA ALA A 40 1.38 7.22 7.26
C ALA A 40 2.71 6.91 6.54
N GLU A 41 3.76 7.70 6.80
CA GLU A 41 5.10 7.46 6.25
C GLU A 41 5.66 6.08 6.65
N TYR A 42 5.45 5.67 7.90
CA TYR A 42 5.83 4.34 8.37
C TYR A 42 4.99 3.23 7.75
N ALA A 43 3.68 3.43 7.57
CA ALA A 43 2.83 2.47 6.88
C ALA A 43 3.33 2.25 5.45
N LEU A 44 3.55 3.33 4.68
CA LEU A 44 4.15 3.28 3.34
C LEU A 44 5.48 2.50 3.34
N LYS A 45 6.39 2.85 4.23
CA LYS A 45 7.72 2.21 4.32
C LYS A 45 7.62 0.72 4.66
N ARG A 46 6.73 0.33 5.58
CA ARG A 46 6.52 -1.07 5.96
C ARG A 46 5.94 -1.87 4.80
N THR A 47 4.88 -1.36 4.17
CA THR A 47 4.23 -2.01 3.03
C THR A 47 5.21 -2.17 1.86
N ASN A 48 5.98 -1.14 1.53
CA ASN A 48 6.97 -1.20 0.46
C ASN A 48 8.08 -2.23 0.74
N ARG A 49 8.64 -2.23 1.96
CA ARG A 49 9.67 -3.19 2.36
C ARG A 49 9.15 -4.63 2.35
N HIS A 50 7.90 -4.82 2.75
CA HIS A 50 7.28 -6.14 2.70
C HIS A 50 7.09 -6.61 1.25
N LEU A 51 6.62 -5.72 0.38
CA LEU A 51 6.49 -5.98 -1.06
C LEU A 51 7.83 -6.38 -1.70
N GLU A 52 8.90 -5.62 -1.44
CA GLU A 52 10.26 -5.93 -1.91
C GLU A 52 10.70 -7.35 -1.50
N GLY A 53 10.41 -7.74 -0.25
CA GLY A 53 10.75 -9.08 0.26
C GLY A 53 9.99 -10.20 -0.46
N LEU A 54 8.70 -10.00 -0.71
CA LEU A 54 7.86 -10.97 -1.44
C LEU A 54 8.31 -11.09 -2.91
N GLU A 55 8.56 -9.96 -3.58
CA GLU A 55 9.04 -9.93 -4.97
C GLU A 55 10.39 -10.62 -5.11
N TRP A 56 11.32 -10.33 -4.19
CA TRP A 56 12.62 -11.00 -4.17
C TRP A 56 12.47 -12.53 -4.00
N ARG A 57 11.61 -12.99 -3.08
CA ARG A 57 11.39 -14.42 -2.86
C ARG A 57 10.78 -15.09 -4.09
N ARG A 58 9.77 -14.48 -4.71
CA ARG A 58 9.16 -14.96 -5.97
C ARG A 58 10.24 -15.09 -7.06
N ASP A 59 11.11 -14.10 -7.20
CA ASP A 59 12.15 -14.09 -8.24
C ASP A 59 13.26 -15.12 -7.96
N CYS A 60 13.59 -15.38 -6.70
CA CYS A 60 14.45 -16.51 -6.32
C CYS A 60 13.82 -17.85 -6.73
N LEU A 61 12.54 -18.08 -6.45
CA LEU A 61 11.84 -19.30 -6.82
C LEU A 61 11.72 -19.48 -8.33
N ARG A 62 11.39 -18.41 -9.07
CA ARG A 62 11.35 -18.42 -10.54
C ARG A 62 12.70 -18.77 -11.14
N ARG A 63 13.79 -18.17 -10.65
CA ARG A 63 15.16 -18.53 -11.06
C ARG A 63 15.44 -20.01 -10.80
N ARG A 64 15.04 -20.50 -9.64
CA ARG A 64 15.21 -21.91 -9.27
C ARG A 64 14.53 -22.87 -10.25
N LEU A 65 13.31 -22.55 -10.70
CA LEU A 65 12.58 -23.35 -11.69
C LEU A 65 13.25 -23.40 -13.07
N THR A 66 14.03 -22.37 -13.43
CA THR A 66 14.72 -22.28 -14.71
C THR A 66 16.13 -22.86 -14.67
N THR A 67 16.81 -22.79 -13.51
CA THR A 67 18.22 -23.22 -13.39
C THR A 67 18.38 -24.65 -12.87
N GLU A 68 17.46 -25.15 -12.04
CA GLU A 68 17.60 -26.45 -11.39
C GLU A 68 16.82 -27.56 -12.11
N LYS A 69 17.43 -28.75 -12.20
CA LYS A 69 16.71 -29.98 -12.58
C LYS A 69 15.91 -30.50 -11.40
N LEU A 70 14.65 -30.09 -11.33
CA LEU A 70 13.73 -30.48 -10.27
C LEU A 70 12.82 -31.63 -10.70
N TYR A 71 12.56 -32.55 -9.78
CA TYR A 71 11.49 -33.53 -9.93
C TYR A 71 10.13 -32.82 -10.09
N ALA A 72 9.20 -33.47 -10.78
CA ALA A 72 7.88 -32.90 -11.06
C ALA A 72 7.11 -32.49 -9.78
N ALA A 73 7.26 -33.24 -8.68
CA ALA A 73 6.64 -32.90 -7.40
C ALA A 73 7.21 -31.61 -6.80
N CYS A 74 8.54 -31.45 -6.78
CA CYS A 74 9.18 -30.21 -6.32
C CYS A 74 8.83 -29.02 -7.20
N ARG A 75 8.81 -29.20 -8.53
CA ARG A 75 8.41 -28.15 -9.48
C ARG A 75 7.00 -27.64 -9.16
N ARG A 76 6.03 -28.53 -9.01
CA ARG A 76 4.64 -28.16 -8.66
C ARG A 76 4.53 -27.44 -7.31
N ALA A 77 5.31 -27.86 -6.32
CA ALA A 77 5.32 -27.19 -5.02
C ALA A 77 5.83 -25.75 -5.14
N ILE A 78 6.91 -25.52 -5.90
CA ILE A 78 7.45 -24.17 -6.13
C ILE A 78 6.46 -23.33 -6.95
N GLU A 79 5.84 -23.88 -7.99
CA GLU A 79 4.81 -23.18 -8.79
C GLU A 79 3.63 -22.74 -7.91
N LYS A 80 3.17 -23.61 -6.99
CA LYS A 80 2.13 -23.25 -6.03
C LYS A 80 2.56 -22.13 -5.10
N GLU A 81 3.80 -22.17 -4.60
CA GLU A 81 4.32 -21.11 -3.73
C GLU A 81 4.45 -19.77 -4.48
N ILE A 82 4.89 -19.78 -5.73
CA ILE A 82 4.93 -18.59 -6.58
C ILE A 82 3.53 -17.99 -6.73
N ALA A 83 2.50 -18.82 -6.98
CA ALA A 83 1.13 -18.34 -7.12
C ALA A 83 0.60 -17.67 -5.82
N VAL A 84 0.97 -18.20 -4.65
CA VAL A 84 0.64 -17.57 -3.36
C VAL A 84 1.35 -16.22 -3.22
N LEU A 85 2.66 -16.17 -3.51
CA LEU A 85 3.43 -14.92 -3.44
C LEU A 85 2.90 -13.87 -4.42
N GLU A 86 2.45 -14.26 -5.60
CA GLU A 86 1.83 -13.36 -6.57
C GLU A 86 0.53 -12.75 -6.03
N ALA A 87 -0.33 -13.55 -5.41
CA ALA A 87 -1.54 -13.06 -4.75
C ALA A 87 -1.23 -12.08 -3.60
N ASP A 88 -0.22 -12.37 -2.79
CA ASP A 88 0.23 -11.49 -1.71
C ASP A 88 0.81 -10.18 -2.26
N ILE A 89 1.63 -10.26 -3.32
CA ILE A 89 2.20 -9.08 -4.00
C ILE A 89 1.08 -8.19 -4.53
N ASP A 90 0.06 -8.75 -5.16
CA ASP A 90 -1.08 -7.99 -5.67
C ASP A 90 -1.89 -7.34 -4.53
N HIS A 91 -2.08 -8.06 -3.41
CA HIS A 91 -2.69 -7.50 -2.20
C HIS A 91 -1.92 -6.27 -1.69
N TYR A 92 -0.60 -6.38 -1.52
CA TYR A 92 0.23 -5.30 -1.00
C TYR A 92 0.43 -4.15 -1.99
N ARG A 93 0.39 -4.40 -3.31
CA ARG A 93 0.33 -3.35 -4.33
C ARG A 93 -0.97 -2.58 -4.26
N ALA A 94 -2.10 -3.25 -4.07
CA ALA A 94 -3.38 -2.59 -3.86
C ALA A 94 -3.39 -1.76 -2.57
N GLU A 95 -2.80 -2.28 -1.49
CA GLU A 95 -2.62 -1.53 -0.24
C GLU A 95 -1.73 -0.30 -0.43
N LEU A 96 -0.58 -0.45 -1.09
CA LEU A 96 0.30 0.67 -1.41
C LEU A 96 -0.41 1.71 -2.29
N GLY A 97 -1.20 1.26 -3.27
CA GLY A 97 -2.05 2.12 -4.07
C GLY A 97 -3.04 2.93 -3.23
N ARG A 98 -3.69 2.31 -2.23
CA ARG A 98 -4.57 3.02 -1.28
C ARG A 98 -3.82 4.04 -0.43
N LEU A 99 -2.58 3.74 -0.02
CA LEU A 99 -1.74 4.66 0.73
C LEU A 99 -1.17 5.80 -0.13
N LEU A 100 -1.04 5.60 -1.45
CA LEU A 100 -0.47 6.55 -2.41
C LEU A 100 -1.49 7.31 -3.26
N ALA A 101 -2.76 6.89 -3.31
CA ALA A 101 -3.87 7.55 -4.04
C ALA A 101 -4.28 8.89 -3.41
N ASP A 102 -3.28 9.63 -2.94
CA ASP A 102 -3.30 10.63 -1.90
C ASP A 102 -3.11 12.02 -2.48
#